data_AF-A0A7W3J7U6-F1
#
_entry.id   AF-A0A7W3J7U6-F1
#
_cell.length_a   1.000
_cell.length_b   1.000
_cell.length_c   1.000
_cell.angle_alpha   90.00
_cell.angle_beta   90.00
_cell.angle_gamma   90.00
#
_symmetry.space_group_name_H-M   'P 1'
#
loop_
_entity.id
_entity.type
_entity.pdbx_description
1 polymer ?
#
loop_
_entity_poly.entity_id
_entity_poly.type
_entity_poly.pdbx_seq_one_letter_code
_entity_poly.pdbx_strand_id
1 'polypeptide(L)'
;MISREQWIDEGLVVLAEQGTAGLRIDKIAGRLGLTKGSFHHHFAGIEGYRQAILDRYEQDALDAMGRALAAVAGLPPRDALTRLPDHVSFDPRLEAAIRGWAFADPAAHTVQERVDTARLEALTRLWHDVLPDPAAARTAALVPHLLMIGGATALPTPGQADMRAVFALLATLVPTVR
;
A
#
# COMPACT_ATOMS: atom_id res chain seq x y z
N MET A 1 17.54 -19.29 15.32
CA MET A 1 17.09 -19.78 14.00
C MET A 1 16.24 -18.68 13.40
N ILE A 2 16.45 -18.30 12.14
CA ILE A 2 15.61 -17.29 11.51
C ILE A 2 14.21 -17.86 11.27
N SER A 3 13.17 -17.05 11.46
CA SER A 3 11.79 -17.45 11.21
C SER A 3 11.41 -17.26 9.74
N ARG A 4 10.28 -17.87 9.32
CA ARG A 4 9.73 -17.68 7.98
C ARG A 4 9.40 -16.21 7.72
N GLU A 5 8.93 -15.50 8.73
CA GLU A 5 8.57 -14.08 8.69
C GLU A 5 9.79 -13.20 8.43
N GLN A 6 10.91 -13.46 9.10
CA GLN A 6 12.15 -12.70 8.87
C GLN A 6 12.67 -12.84 7.42
N TRP A 7 12.45 -13.99 6.78
CA TRP A 7 12.73 -14.12 5.34
C TRP A 7 11.80 -13.24 4.51
N ILE A 8 10.52 -13.17 4.84
CA ILE A 8 9.53 -12.36 4.11
C ILE A 8 9.83 -10.87 4.30
N ASP A 9 10.14 -10.44 5.52
CA ASP A 9 10.49 -9.06 5.85
C ASP A 9 11.70 -8.59 5.03
N GLU A 10 12.76 -9.40 4.96
CA GLU A 10 13.92 -9.09 4.12
C GLU A 10 13.57 -9.07 2.62
N GLY A 11 12.63 -9.91 2.20
CA GLY A 11 12.10 -9.91 0.85
C GLY A 11 11.41 -8.61 0.48
N LEU A 12 10.58 -8.06 1.38
CA LEU A 12 9.93 -6.76 1.20
C LEU A 12 10.95 -5.62 1.11
N VAL A 13 11.98 -5.64 1.98
CA VAL A 13 13.07 -4.65 1.92
C VAL A 13 13.79 -4.72 0.56
N VAL A 14 14.18 -5.92 0.12
CA VAL A 14 14.87 -6.09 -1.16
C VAL A 14 13.97 -5.72 -2.35
N LEU A 15 12.67 -6.03 -2.29
CA LEU A 15 11.70 -5.64 -3.30
C LEU A 15 11.61 -4.12 -3.42
N ALA A 16 11.52 -3.41 -2.30
CA ALA A 16 11.48 -1.94 -2.28
C ALA A 16 12.79 -1.31 -2.81
N GLU A 17 13.94 -1.92 -2.53
CA GLU A 17 15.24 -1.40 -2.99
C GLU A 17 15.54 -1.68 -4.47
N GLN A 18 15.11 -2.84 -4.99
CA GLN A 18 15.68 -3.41 -6.22
C GLN A 18 14.63 -3.99 -7.18
N GLY A 19 13.35 -3.91 -6.82
CA GLY A 19 12.28 -4.55 -7.56
C GLY A 19 12.35 -6.08 -7.54
N THR A 20 11.54 -6.71 -8.39
CA THR A 20 11.42 -8.18 -8.47
C THR A 20 12.71 -8.89 -8.88
N ALA A 21 13.60 -8.21 -9.60
CA ALA A 21 14.92 -8.71 -9.97
C ALA A 21 15.82 -8.99 -8.74
N GLY A 22 15.56 -8.31 -7.63
CA GLY A 22 16.25 -8.52 -6.36
C GLY A 22 15.81 -9.79 -5.62
N LEU A 23 14.61 -10.30 -5.88
CA LEU A 23 14.02 -11.46 -5.21
C LEU A 23 14.64 -12.77 -5.69
N ARG A 24 15.87 -13.03 -5.24
CA ARG A 24 16.65 -14.24 -5.53
C ARG A 24 17.10 -14.91 -4.25
N ILE A 25 17.01 -16.24 -4.22
CA ILE A 25 17.30 -17.05 -3.02
C ILE A 25 18.73 -16.80 -2.49
N ASP A 26 19.76 -16.76 -3.36
CA ASP A 26 21.12 -16.43 -2.92
C ASP A 26 21.23 -15.06 -2.28
N LYS A 27 20.60 -14.06 -2.90
CA LYS A 27 20.70 -12.68 -2.47
C LYS A 27 20.07 -12.48 -1.11
N ILE A 28 18.84 -12.97 -0.93
CA ILE A 28 18.15 -12.89 0.37
C ILE A 28 18.93 -13.67 1.42
N ALA A 29 19.36 -14.90 1.12
CA ALA A 29 20.13 -15.71 2.06
C ALA A 29 21.42 -15.01 2.50
N GLY A 30 22.16 -14.43 1.56
CA GLY A 30 23.38 -13.68 1.85
C GLY A 30 23.12 -12.46 2.74
N ARG A 31 22.03 -11.71 2.51
CA ARG A 31 21.65 -10.56 3.35
C ARG A 31 21.29 -10.96 4.77
N LEU A 32 20.70 -12.14 4.94
CA LEU A 32 20.38 -12.71 6.24
C LEU A 32 21.57 -13.43 6.92
N GLY A 33 22.73 -13.51 6.27
CA GLY A 33 23.88 -14.27 6.78
C GLY A 33 23.67 -15.79 6.79
N LEU A 34 22.81 -16.30 5.90
CA LEU A 34 22.40 -17.70 5.82
C LEU A 34 22.80 -18.35 4.50
N THR A 35 22.61 -19.66 4.41
CA THR A 35 22.85 -20.44 3.19
C THR A 35 21.56 -20.63 2.39
N LYS A 36 21.67 -20.97 1.10
CA LYS A 36 20.53 -21.41 0.27
C LYS A 36 19.81 -22.62 0.87
N GLY A 37 20.55 -23.53 1.52
CA GLY A 37 19.97 -24.72 2.16
C GLY A 37 18.95 -24.34 3.23
N SER A 38 19.25 -23.31 4.03
CA SER A 38 18.37 -22.83 5.10
C SER A 38 17.01 -22.34 4.59
N PHE A 39 16.96 -21.77 3.38
CA PHE A 39 15.72 -21.29 2.76
C PHE A 39 14.71 -22.41 2.52
N HIS A 40 15.19 -23.59 2.11
CA HIS A 40 14.32 -24.72 1.74
C HIS A 40 13.59 -25.36 2.92
N HIS A 41 13.99 -25.06 4.16
CA HIS A 41 13.21 -25.42 5.34
C HIS A 41 11.93 -24.57 5.49
N HIS A 42 11.89 -23.39 4.88
CA HIS A 42 10.77 -22.45 4.99
C HIS A 42 9.91 -22.38 3.73
N PHE A 43 10.51 -22.49 2.53
CA PHE A 43 9.80 -22.33 1.27
C PHE A 43 10.16 -23.43 0.26
N ALA A 44 9.15 -23.89 -0.49
CA ALA A 44 9.30 -24.92 -1.52
C ALA A 44 9.88 -24.39 -2.86
N GLY A 45 10.47 -23.20 -2.86
CA GLY A 45 11.01 -22.55 -4.06
C GLY A 45 10.75 -21.06 -4.09
N ILE A 46 11.23 -20.40 -5.15
CA ILE A 46 11.13 -18.95 -5.28
C ILE A 46 9.69 -18.48 -5.48
N GLU A 47 8.86 -19.23 -6.20
CA GLU A 47 7.45 -18.87 -6.42
C GLU A 47 6.64 -18.89 -5.13
N GLY A 48 6.84 -19.91 -4.27
CA GLY A 48 6.19 -19.96 -2.96
C GLY A 48 6.63 -18.85 -2.01
N TYR A 49 7.86 -18.34 -2.17
CA TYR A 49 8.35 -17.20 -1.41
C TYR A 49 7.83 -15.86 -1.94
N ARG A 50 7.78 -15.70 -3.27
CA ARG A 50 7.14 -14.56 -3.92
C ARG A 50 5.67 -14.42 -3.53
N GLN A 51 4.92 -15.52 -3.54
CA GLN A 51 3.54 -15.51 -3.06
C GLN A 51 3.46 -15.08 -1.59
N ALA A 52 4.33 -15.60 -0.73
CA ALA A 52 4.34 -15.20 0.69
C ALA A 52 4.66 -13.71 0.91
N ILE A 53 5.50 -13.11 0.04
CA ILE A 53 5.75 -11.66 0.04
C ILE A 53 4.49 -10.90 -0.36
N LEU A 54 3.80 -11.33 -1.42
CA LEU A 54 2.55 -10.71 -1.86
C LEU A 54 1.46 -10.80 -0.79
N ASP A 55 1.30 -11.96 -0.16
CA ASP A 55 0.33 -12.17 0.91
C ASP A 55 0.62 -11.25 2.11
N ARG A 56 1.90 -11.12 2.49
CA ARG A 56 2.31 -10.20 3.55
C ARG A 56 2.04 -8.75 3.18
N TYR A 57 2.40 -8.33 1.97
CA TYR A 57 2.14 -6.97 1.50
C TYR A 57 0.65 -6.64 1.53
N GLU A 58 -0.21 -7.56 1.06
CA GLU A 58 -1.66 -7.37 1.12
C GLU A 58 -2.15 -7.18 2.56
N GLN A 59 -1.74 -8.06 3.46
CA GLN A 59 -2.11 -7.97 4.88
C GLN A 59 -1.68 -6.63 5.48
N ASP A 60 -0.42 -6.26 5.31
CA ASP A 60 0.13 -5.02 5.88
C ASP A 60 -0.58 -3.77 5.30
N ALA A 61 -0.89 -3.78 4.00
CA ALA A 61 -1.59 -2.69 3.33
C ALA A 61 -3.04 -2.53 3.81
N LEU A 62 -3.76 -3.65 3.97
CA LEU A 62 -5.13 -3.65 4.48
C LEU A 62 -5.18 -3.23 5.95
N ASP A 63 -4.27 -3.75 6.77
CA ASP A 63 -4.15 -3.39 8.18
C ASP A 63 -3.79 -1.91 8.37
N ALA A 64 -2.88 -1.37 7.56
CA ALA A 64 -2.53 0.04 7.57
C ALA A 64 -3.75 0.91 7.23
N MET A 65 -4.53 0.53 6.21
CA MET A 65 -5.77 1.23 5.87
C MET A 65 -6.80 1.15 7.00
N GLY A 66 -7.00 -0.03 7.59
CA GLY A 66 -7.90 -0.22 8.72
C GLY A 66 -7.55 0.68 9.92
N ARG A 67 -6.26 0.74 10.28
CA ARG A 67 -5.77 1.64 11.34
C ARG A 67 -5.98 3.10 10.99
N ALA A 68 -5.72 3.50 9.74
CA ALA A 68 -5.89 4.89 9.31
C ALA A 68 -7.35 5.34 9.39
N LEU A 69 -8.29 4.51 8.93
CA LEU A 69 -9.72 4.79 9.02
C LEU A 69 -10.20 4.85 10.47
N ALA A 70 -9.75 3.93 11.32
CA ALA A 70 -10.10 3.94 12.74
C ALA A 70 -9.62 5.22 13.44
N ALA A 71 -8.45 5.74 13.07
CA ALA A 71 -7.90 6.96 13.64
C ALA A 71 -8.67 8.24 13.28
N VAL A 72 -9.37 8.23 12.13
CA VAL A 72 -10.19 9.37 11.67
C VAL A 72 -11.69 9.15 11.84
N ALA A 73 -12.09 8.02 12.42
CA ALA A 73 -13.49 7.69 12.62
C ALA A 73 -14.19 8.71 13.53
N GLY A 74 -15.41 9.11 13.16
CA GLY A 74 -16.21 10.08 13.91
C GLY A 74 -15.80 11.54 13.74
N LEU A 75 -14.73 11.84 12.99
CA LEU A 75 -14.42 13.20 12.59
C LEU A 75 -15.38 13.66 11.47
N PRO A 76 -15.66 14.97 11.38
CA PRO A 76 -16.30 15.53 10.20
C PRO A 76 -15.53 15.11 8.93
N PRO A 77 -16.19 14.76 7.82
CA PRO A 77 -15.52 14.20 6.64
C PRO A 77 -14.36 15.04 6.10
N ARG A 78 -14.48 16.38 6.15
CA ARG A 78 -13.39 17.30 5.81
C ARG A 78 -12.16 17.11 6.70
N ASP A 79 -12.37 16.98 8.00
CA ASP A 79 -11.29 16.78 8.98
C ASP A 79 -10.68 15.39 8.85
N ALA A 80 -11.52 14.38 8.60
CA ALA A 80 -11.08 13.00 8.34
C ALA A 80 -10.15 12.95 7.13
N LEU A 81 -10.53 13.56 6.01
CA LEU A 81 -9.69 13.63 4.79
C LEU A 81 -8.39 14.40 5.03
N THR A 82 -8.43 15.48 5.81
CA THR A 82 -7.24 16.28 6.13
C THR A 82 -6.22 15.50 6.96
N ARG A 83 -6.69 14.67 7.92
CA ARG A 83 -5.84 13.90 8.83
C ARG A 83 -5.46 12.52 8.31
N LEU A 84 -6.16 11.99 7.30
CA LEU A 84 -5.89 10.65 6.76
C LEU A 84 -4.41 10.41 6.39
N PRO A 85 -3.68 11.35 5.75
CA PRO A 85 -2.27 11.17 5.41
C PRO A 85 -1.34 11.02 6.62
N ASP A 86 -1.75 11.47 7.81
CA ASP A 86 -0.95 11.32 9.04
C ASP A 86 -1.00 9.87 9.57
N HIS A 87 -1.99 9.09 9.13
CA HIS A 87 -2.23 7.74 9.61
C HIS A 87 -1.99 6.65 8.56
N VAL A 88 -1.89 7.04 7.28
CA VAL A 88 -1.49 6.13 6.21
C VAL A 88 0.02 6.03 6.18
N SER A 89 0.55 4.87 6.56
CA SER A 89 1.99 4.57 6.52
C SER A 89 2.25 3.43 5.54
N PHE A 90 2.95 3.72 4.45
CA PHE A 90 3.55 2.73 3.56
C PHE A 90 4.87 3.25 3.00
N ASP A 91 5.76 2.34 2.58
CA ASP A 91 6.97 2.71 1.86
C ASP A 91 6.60 2.97 0.38
N PRO A 92 6.73 4.20 -0.14
CA PRO A 92 6.38 4.51 -1.54
C PRO A 92 7.20 3.70 -2.53
N ARG A 93 8.43 3.29 -2.18
CA ARG A 93 9.26 2.44 -3.03
C ARG A 93 8.69 1.04 -3.15
N LEU A 94 8.12 0.51 -2.06
CA LEU A 94 7.46 -0.80 -2.06
C LEU A 94 6.19 -0.77 -2.91
N GLU A 95 5.35 0.26 -2.78
CA GLU A 95 4.17 0.45 -3.63
C GLU A 95 4.55 0.52 -5.13
N ALA A 96 5.57 1.31 -5.46
CA ALA A 96 6.07 1.40 -6.83
C ALA A 96 6.59 0.05 -7.33
N ALA A 97 7.33 -0.70 -6.50
CA ALA A 97 7.87 -2.01 -6.84
C ALA A 97 6.76 -3.06 -7.06
N ILE A 98 5.72 -3.09 -6.21
CA ILE A 98 4.58 -3.99 -6.37
C ILE A 98 3.80 -3.64 -7.64
N ARG A 99 3.58 -2.35 -7.94
CA ARG A 99 2.91 -1.94 -9.19
C ARG A 99 3.72 -2.31 -10.42
N GLY A 100 5.05 -2.16 -10.37
CA GLY A 100 5.95 -2.64 -11.41
C GLY A 100 5.91 -4.15 -11.58
N TRP A 101 5.79 -4.90 -10.48
CA TRP A 101 5.60 -6.35 -10.51
C TRP A 101 4.25 -6.73 -11.13
N ALA A 102 3.16 -6.10 -10.68
CA ALA A 102 1.80 -6.32 -11.17
C ALA A 102 1.64 -6.09 -12.69
N PHE A 103 2.48 -5.24 -13.29
CA PHE A 103 2.49 -5.05 -14.74
C PHE A 103 2.89 -6.32 -15.52
N ALA A 104 3.77 -7.16 -14.95
CA ALA A 104 4.33 -8.33 -15.61
C ALA A 104 3.83 -9.67 -15.05
N ASP A 105 3.19 -9.67 -13.88
CA ASP A 105 2.85 -10.88 -13.13
C ASP A 105 1.38 -10.92 -12.70
N PRO A 106 0.60 -11.93 -13.12
CA PRO A 106 -0.83 -12.04 -12.78
C PRO A 106 -1.13 -12.19 -11.27
N ALA A 107 -0.25 -12.84 -10.50
CA ALA A 107 -0.46 -13.02 -9.06
C ALA A 107 -0.30 -11.67 -8.34
N ALA A 108 0.76 -10.94 -8.67
CA ALA A 108 0.97 -9.58 -8.16
C ALA A 108 -0.15 -8.62 -8.60
N HIS A 109 -0.62 -8.72 -9.84
CA HIS A 109 -1.77 -7.95 -10.32
C HIS A 109 -3.03 -8.19 -9.48
N THR A 110 -3.37 -9.47 -9.24
CA THR A 110 -4.55 -9.85 -8.45
C THR A 110 -4.47 -9.31 -7.02
N VAL A 111 -3.28 -9.35 -6.41
CA VAL A 111 -3.05 -8.80 -5.07
C VAL A 111 -3.19 -7.28 -5.08
N GLN A 112 -2.57 -6.60 -6.04
CA GLN A 112 -2.64 -5.15 -6.15
C GLN A 112 -4.07 -4.66 -6.40
N GLU A 113 -4.85 -5.36 -7.22
CA GLU A 113 -6.26 -5.07 -7.49
C GLU A 113 -7.12 -5.19 -6.22
N ARG A 114 -6.89 -6.22 -5.40
CA ARG A 114 -7.59 -6.38 -4.10
C ARG A 114 -7.27 -5.24 -3.14
N VAL A 115 -5.99 -4.86 -3.04
CA VAL A 115 -5.55 -3.74 -2.20
C VAL A 115 -6.17 -2.42 -2.68
N ASP A 116 -6.11 -2.12 -3.98
CA ASP A 116 -6.66 -0.86 -4.51
C ASP A 116 -8.20 -0.81 -4.42
N THR A 117 -8.87 -1.94 -4.65
CA THR A 117 -10.33 -2.07 -4.43
C THR A 117 -10.70 -1.75 -2.98
N ALA A 118 -10.02 -2.38 -2.02
CA ALA A 118 -10.30 -2.14 -0.60
C ALA A 118 -10.04 -0.68 -0.17
N ARG A 119 -8.98 -0.06 -0.70
CA ARG A 119 -8.66 1.36 -0.48
C ARG A 119 -9.75 2.27 -1.05
N LEU A 120 -10.22 2.00 -2.28
CA LEU A 120 -11.26 2.79 -2.92
C LEU A 120 -12.61 2.65 -2.21
N GLU A 121 -12.98 1.44 -1.78
CA GLU A 121 -14.19 1.21 -0.99
C GLU A 121 -14.16 1.96 0.35
N ALA A 122 -13.01 1.93 1.04
CA ALA A 122 -12.81 2.67 2.27
C ALA A 122 -12.99 4.18 2.09
N LEU A 123 -12.37 4.76 1.06
CA LEU A 123 -12.52 6.18 0.72
C LEU A 123 -13.97 6.49 0.32
N THR A 124 -14.63 5.62 -0.44
CA THR A 124 -16.02 5.80 -0.85
C THR A 124 -16.96 5.87 0.35
N ARG A 125 -16.72 5.05 1.39
CA ARG A 125 -17.49 5.13 2.64
C ARG A 125 -17.34 6.49 3.34
N LEU A 126 -16.14 7.06 3.39
CA LEU A 126 -15.92 8.40 3.96
C LEU A 126 -16.68 9.49 3.18
N TRP A 127 -16.76 9.36 1.86
CA TRP A 127 -17.45 10.32 1.00
C TRP A 127 -18.97 10.17 1.00
N HIS A 128 -19.49 8.96 1.22
CA HIS A 128 -20.93 8.70 1.26
C HIS A 128 -21.65 9.53 2.35
N ASP A 129 -20.98 9.79 3.48
CA ASP A 129 -21.53 10.63 4.56
C ASP A 129 -21.70 12.12 4.16
N VAL A 130 -21.05 12.55 3.07
CA VAL A 130 -21.14 13.91 2.50
C VAL A 130 -21.99 13.94 1.22
N LEU A 131 -21.86 12.89 0.40
CA LEU A 131 -22.44 12.78 -0.93
C LEU A 131 -23.36 11.55 -0.96
N PRO A 132 -24.68 11.72 -0.77
CA PRO A 132 -25.62 10.60 -0.76
C PRO A 132 -25.74 9.88 -2.12
N ASP A 133 -25.38 10.55 -3.22
CA ASP A 133 -25.31 9.90 -4.54
C ASP A 133 -24.08 8.97 -4.61
N PRO A 134 -24.27 7.65 -4.77
CA PRO A 134 -23.15 6.70 -4.80
C PRO A 134 -22.16 6.96 -5.93
N ALA A 135 -22.62 7.46 -7.09
CA ALA A 135 -21.75 7.76 -8.21
C ALA A 135 -20.85 8.98 -7.92
N ALA A 136 -21.42 10.04 -7.34
CA ALA A 136 -20.67 11.20 -6.85
C ALA A 136 -19.68 10.82 -5.75
N ALA A 137 -20.08 10.02 -4.75
CA ALA A 137 -19.20 9.59 -3.66
C ALA A 137 -18.01 8.78 -4.19
N ARG A 138 -18.25 7.83 -5.12
CA ARG A 138 -17.18 7.08 -5.77
C ARG A 138 -16.24 7.98 -6.56
N THR A 139 -16.78 8.94 -7.31
CA THR A 139 -15.97 9.90 -8.08
C THR A 139 -15.10 10.75 -7.16
N ALA A 140 -15.65 11.22 -6.04
CA ALA A 140 -14.90 11.95 -5.03
C ALA A 140 -13.81 11.10 -4.37
N ALA A 141 -14.08 9.81 -4.12
CA ALA A 141 -13.12 8.86 -3.56
C ALA A 141 -11.96 8.54 -4.51
N LEU A 142 -12.18 8.57 -5.83
CA LEU A 142 -11.13 8.37 -6.82
C LEU A 142 -10.04 9.44 -6.73
N VAL A 143 -10.37 10.68 -6.37
CA VAL A 143 -9.40 11.78 -6.34
C VAL A 143 -8.25 11.53 -5.35
N PRO A 144 -8.49 11.34 -4.03
CA PRO A 144 -7.43 11.02 -3.10
C PRO A 144 -6.78 9.66 -3.43
N HIS A 145 -7.55 8.67 -3.91
CA HIS A 145 -6.97 7.38 -4.30
C HIS A 145 -5.91 7.52 -5.40
N LEU A 146 -6.25 8.18 -6.51
CA LEU A 146 -5.34 8.40 -7.63
C LEU A 146 -4.13 9.26 -7.23
N LEU A 147 -4.31 10.23 -6.33
CA LEU A 147 -3.21 11.03 -5.80
C LEU A 147 -2.25 10.22 -4.94
N MET A 148 -2.73 9.25 -4.16
CA MET A 148 -1.86 8.34 -3.41
C MET A 148 -1.03 7.47 -4.35
N ILE A 149 -1.66 6.96 -5.42
CA ILE A 149 -0.95 6.18 -6.46
C ILE A 149 0.10 7.04 -7.13
N GLY A 150 -0.29 8.24 -7.58
CA GLY A 150 0.61 9.19 -8.24
C GLY A 150 1.75 9.62 -7.33
N GLY A 151 1.51 9.87 -6.05
CA GLY A 151 2.53 10.21 -5.07
C GLY A 151 3.55 9.10 -4.85
N ALA A 152 3.10 7.84 -4.83
CA ALA A 152 3.99 6.68 -4.69
C ALA A 152 4.88 6.44 -5.92
N THR A 153 4.44 6.86 -7.11
CA THR A 153 5.18 6.62 -8.38
C THR A 153 5.83 7.86 -8.98
N ALA A 154 5.56 9.05 -8.44
CA ALA A 154 6.11 10.31 -8.93
C ALA A 154 7.62 10.42 -8.70
N LEU A 155 8.27 11.09 -9.66
CA LEU A 155 9.68 11.46 -9.61
C LEU A 155 9.82 12.97 -9.86
N PRO A 156 10.39 13.75 -8.91
CA PRO A 156 10.83 13.33 -7.57
C PRO A 156 9.65 12.87 -6.69
N THR A 157 9.92 11.95 -5.76
CA THR A 157 8.90 11.43 -4.83
C THR A 157 8.48 12.53 -3.85
N PRO A 158 7.19 12.89 -3.77
CA PRO A 158 6.69 13.88 -2.82
C PRO A 158 6.96 13.44 -1.37
N GLY A 159 7.35 14.38 -0.53
CA GLY A 159 7.52 14.13 0.89
C GLY A 159 6.18 14.08 1.62
N GLN A 160 6.20 13.66 2.89
CA GLN A 160 4.99 13.65 3.73
C GLN A 160 4.35 15.04 3.87
N ALA A 161 5.16 16.11 3.90
CA ALA A 161 4.66 17.48 3.95
C ALA A 161 3.88 17.88 2.68
N ASP A 162 4.38 17.48 1.50
CA ASP A 162 3.71 17.73 0.22
C ASP A 162 2.37 16.98 0.17
N MET A 163 2.37 15.71 0.57
CA MET A 163 1.14 14.91 0.59
C MET A 163 0.10 15.48 1.56
N ARG A 164 0.51 15.97 2.74
CA ARG A 164 -0.38 16.69 3.66
C ARG A 164 -0.98 17.94 3.01
N ALA A 165 -0.16 18.75 2.36
CA ALA A 165 -0.63 19.97 1.69
C ALA A 165 -1.63 19.67 0.56
N VAL A 166 -1.38 18.62 -0.24
CA VAL A 166 -2.29 18.17 -1.29
C VAL A 166 -3.63 17.71 -0.72
N PHE A 167 -3.63 16.91 0.34
CA PHE A 167 -4.88 16.45 0.97
C PHE A 167 -5.64 17.60 1.65
N ALA A 168 -4.94 18.56 2.27
CA ALA A 168 -5.57 19.77 2.79
C ALA A 168 -6.24 20.58 1.67
N LEU A 169 -5.61 20.71 0.50
CA LEU A 169 -6.22 21.33 -0.68
C LEU A 169 -7.48 20.57 -1.13
N LEU A 170 -7.43 19.23 -1.22
CA LEU A 170 -8.61 18.42 -1.55
C LEU A 170 -9.75 18.62 -0.56
N ALA A 171 -9.44 18.68 0.73
CA ALA A 171 -10.43 18.89 1.77
C ALA A 171 -11.19 20.21 1.60
N THR A 172 -10.59 21.23 0.97
CA THR A 172 -11.29 22.48 0.64
C THR A 172 -12.41 22.30 -0.39
N LEU A 173 -12.28 21.30 -1.27
CA LEU A 173 -13.24 20.98 -2.33
C LEU A 173 -14.41 20.12 -1.84
N VAL A 174 -14.30 19.55 -0.63
CA VAL A 174 -15.39 18.79 0.01
C VAL A 174 -16.57 19.75 0.23
N PRO A 175 -17.75 19.49 -0.36
CA PRO A 175 -18.94 20.29 -0.11
C PRO A 175 -19.25 20.32 1.38
N THR A 176 -19.49 21.50 1.93
CA THR A 176 -19.98 21.62 3.30
C THR A 176 -21.41 21.12 3.35
N VAL A 177 -21.66 19.99 4.03
CA VAL A 177 -23.01 19.62 4.45
C VAL A 177 -23.47 20.72 5.41
N ARG A 178 -24.52 21.46 5.04
CA ARG A 178 -25.19 22.42 5.94
C ARG A 178 -26.17 21.69 6.84
#